data_AF-A0A561UKQ2-F1
#
_entry.id   AF-A0A561UKQ2-F1
#
_cell.length_a   1.000
_cell.length_b   1.000
_cell.length_c   1.000
_cell.angle_alpha   90.00
_cell.angle_beta   90.00
_cell.angle_gamma   90.00
#
_symmetry.space_group_name_H-M   'P 1'
#
loop_
_entity.id
_entity.type
_entity.pdbx_description
1 polymer ?
#
loop_
_entity_poly.entity_id
_entity_poly.type
_entity_poly.pdbx_seq_one_letter_code
_entity_poly.pdbx_strand_id
1 'polypeptide(L)' 'MTTVKPGQIWADNDKRFPGRHLRVEEIDATHATVRPVTLTPQGAVAPFAGRRPTRIRLDRFVPTSTGYRLVRGVDEQPS' A
#
# COMPACT_ATOMS: atom_id res chain seq x y z
N MET A 1 -1.63 -4.35 -16.25
CA MET A 1 -2.51 -3.84 -15.18
C MET A 1 -2.12 -4.56 -13.90
N THR A 2 -1.64 -3.85 -12.89
CA THR A 2 -1.33 -4.48 -11.59
C THR A 2 -2.63 -4.63 -10.83
N THR A 3 -3.08 -5.86 -10.61
CA THR A 3 -4.30 -6.12 -9.83
C THR A 3 -4.02 -5.85 -8.35
N VAL A 4 -4.73 -4.86 -7.79
CA VAL A 4 -4.66 -4.54 -6.37
C VAL A 4 -5.41 -5.64 -5.59
N LYS A 5 -4.83 -6.11 -4.49
CA LYS A 5 -5.41 -7.13 -3.60
C LYS A 5 -5.26 -6.71 -2.13
N PRO A 6 -6.22 -7.07 -1.24
CA PRO A 6 -6.02 -6.94 0.19
C PRO A 6 -4.74 -7.63 0.65
N GLY A 7 -4.05 -7.02 1.62
CA GLY A 7 -2.77 -7.50 2.15
C GLY A 7 -1.53 -6.93 1.44
N GLN A 8 -1.66 -6.41 0.22
CA GLN A 8 -0.52 -5.81 -0.49
C GLN A 8 -0.02 -4.53 0.19
N ILE A 9 1.28 -4.26 0.04
CA ILE A 9 1.91 -3.02 0.51
C ILE A 9 2.39 -2.21 -0.69
N TRP A 10 2.01 -0.95 -0.68
CA TRP A 10 2.31 0.01 -1.72
C TRP A 10 3.03 1.23 -1.13
N ALA A 11 4.05 1.71 -1.83
CA ALA A 11 4.74 2.95 -1.50
C ALA A 11 4.18 4.10 -2.32
N ASP A 12 4.07 5.27 -1.68
CA ASP A 12 3.81 6.53 -2.38
C ASP A 12 5.03 6.90 -3.23
N ASN A 13 4.82 7.16 -4.51
CA ASN A 13 5.89 7.59 -5.43
C ASN A 13 6.03 9.12 -5.49
N ASP A 14 5.27 9.87 -4.68
CA ASP A 14 5.46 11.31 -4.54
C ASP A 14 6.78 11.60 -3.82
N LYS A 15 7.74 12.18 -4.56
CA LYS A 15 9.05 12.60 -4.06
C LYS A 15 8.98 13.58 -2.89
N ARG A 16 7.84 14.25 -2.69
CA ARG A 16 7.60 15.16 -1.55
C ARG A 16 7.41 14.42 -0.23
N PHE A 17 7.04 13.14 -0.27
CA PHE A 17 6.73 12.34 0.91
C PHE A 17 7.48 11.00 0.88
N PRO A 18 8.83 11.03 0.94
CA PRO A 18 9.61 9.80 0.94
C PRO A 18 9.25 8.92 2.14
N GLY A 19 9.13 7.60 1.89
CA GLY A 19 8.99 6.59 2.95
C GLY A 19 7.57 6.29 3.42
N ARG A 20 6.53 6.84 2.78
CA ARG A 20 5.14 6.50 3.10
C ARG A 20 4.74 5.16 2.48
N HIS A 21 4.39 4.20 3.33
CA HIS A 21 3.88 2.88 2.92
C HIS A 21 2.42 2.73 3.34
N LEU A 22 1.65 2.02 2.50
CA LEU A 22 0.23 1.82 2.65
C LEU A 22 -0.07 0.33 2.47
N ARG A 23 -0.74 -0.27 3.45
CA ARG A 23 -1.25 -1.64 3.34
C ARG A 23 -2.71 -1.59 2.90
N VAL A 24 -3.06 -2.37 1.89
CA VAL A 24 -4.46 -2.54 1.48
C VAL A 24 -5.17 -3.42 2.50
N GLU A 25 -6.24 -2.91 3.11
CA GLU A 25 -7.07 -3.67 4.04
C GLU A 25 -8.26 -4.28 3.31
N GLU A 26 -8.93 -3.49 2.48
CA GLU A 26 -10.13 -3.89 1.75
C GLU A 26 -10.15 -3.25 0.37
N ILE A 27 -10.88 -3.87 -0.54
CA ILE A 27 -11.10 -3.37 -1.90
C ILE A 27 -12.58 -3.43 -2.21
N ASP A 28 -13.09 -2.35 -2.80
CA ASP A 28 -14.40 -2.26 -3.41
C ASP A 28 -14.29 -2.14 -4.93
N ALA A 29 -15.41 -1.86 -5.61
CA ALA A 29 -15.46 -1.78 -7.07
C ALA A 29 -14.49 -0.75 -7.69
N THR A 30 -14.15 0.32 -6.96
CA THR A 30 -13.40 1.47 -7.52
C THR A 30 -12.30 2.00 -6.59
N HIS A 31 -12.31 1.65 -5.31
CA HIS A 31 -11.39 2.12 -4.30
C HIS A 31 -10.80 0.96 -3.48
N ALA A 32 -9.60 1.20 -2.97
CA ALA A 32 -8.98 0.42 -1.91
C ALA A 32 -9.01 1.23 -0.61
N THR A 33 -9.45 0.60 0.48
CA THR A 33 -9.23 1.11 1.83
C THR A 33 -7.83 0.69 2.25
N VAL A 34 -6.98 1.68 2.53
CA VAL A 34 -5.59 1.45 2.90
C VAL A 34 -5.28 2.04 4.27
N ARG A 35 -4.41 1.35 5.02
CA ARG A 35 -3.87 1.84 6.28
C ARG A 35 -2.40 2.23 6.10
N PRO A 36 -1.98 3.40 6.60
CA PRO A 36 -0.57 3.73 6.64
C PRO A 36 0.20 2.75 7.53
N VAL A 37 1.32 2.25 7.02
CA VAL A 37 2.21 1.32 7.72
C VAL A 37 3.65 1.82 7.64
N THR A 38 4.46 1.40 8.59
CA THR A 38 5.91 1.56 8.56
C THR A 38 6.53 0.20 8.26
N LEU A 39 7.48 0.17 7.32
CA LEU A 39 8.35 -0.96 7.10
C LEU A 39 9.62 -0.74 7.93
N THR A 40 9.88 -1.65 8.86
CA THR A 40 11.16 -1.68 9.58
C THR A 40 12.27 -2.18 8.66
N PRO A 41 13.56 -1.87 8.94
CA PRO A 41 14.70 -2.43 8.19
C PRO A 41 14.70 -3.97 8.15
N GLN A 42 14.11 -4.60 9.16
CA GLN A 42 13.96 -6.06 9.28
C GLN A 42 12.79 -6.63 8.46
N GLY A 43 12.08 -5.80 7.70
CA GLY A 43 10.93 -6.21 6.87
C GLY A 43 9.62 -6.39 7.64
N ALA A 44 9.60 -6.10 8.95
CA ALA A 44 8.36 -6.14 9.73
C ALA A 44 7.46 -4.94 9.37
N VAL A 45 6.16 -5.21 9.29
CA VAL A 45 5.12 -4.25 8.93
C VAL A 45 4.38 -3.84 10.19
N ALA A 46 4.50 -2.58 10.59
CA ALA A 46 3.78 -2.04 11.75
C ALA A 46 2.76 -1.00 11.30
N PRO A 47 1.53 -0.99 11.86
CA PRO A 47 0.58 0.10 11.59
C PRO A 47 1.15 1.42 12.08
N PHE A 48 0.98 2.48 11.28
CA PHE A 48 1.37 3.82 11.70
C PHE A 48 0.35 4.31 12.74
N ALA A 49 0.77 4.38 14.01
CA ALA A 49 -0.10 4.75 15.12
C ALA A 49 -0.77 6.12 14.90
N GLY A 50 -2.07 6.20 15.24
CA GLY A 50 -2.85 7.45 15.16
C GLY A 50 -3.31 7.86 13.77
N ARG A 51 -3.02 7.09 12.70
CA ARG A 51 -3.55 7.38 11.36
C ARG A 51 -4.74 6.49 11.04
N ARG A 52 -5.84 7.13 10.62
CA ARG A 52 -7.04 6.45 10.16
C ARG A 52 -6.81 5.81 8.78
N PRO A 53 -7.52 4.72 8.46
CA PRO A 53 -7.60 4.22 7.10
C PRO A 53 -8.08 5.30 6.14
N THR A 54 -7.57 5.27 4.91
CA THR A 54 -7.90 6.20 3.84
C THR A 54 -8.37 5.44 2.60
N ARG A 55 -9.31 6.00 1.84
CA ARG A 55 -9.77 5.41 0.58
C ARG A 55 -8.99 6.01 -0.59
N ILE A 56 -8.49 5.14 -1.46
CA ILE A 56 -7.69 5.52 -2.64
C ILE A 56 -8.29 4.83 -3.86
N ARG A 57 -8.44 5.55 -4.96
CA ARG A 57 -8.94 4.98 -6.22
C ARG A 57 -7.97 3.92 -6.76
N LEU A 58 -8.52 2.81 -7.27
CA LEU A 58 -7.74 1.70 -7.82
C LEU A 58 -6.86 2.13 -9.00
N ASP A 59 -7.30 3.12 -9.78
CA ASP A 59 -6.56 3.72 -10.90
C ASP A 59 -5.29 4.48 -10.49
N ARG A 60 -5.06 4.74 -9.20
CA ARG A 60 -3.83 5.37 -8.69
C ARG A 60 -2.73 4.36 -8.35
N PHE A 61 -3.04 3.06 -8.34
CA PHE A 61 -2.07 1.99 -8.09
C PHE A 61 -1.31 1.62 -9.37
N VAL A 62 -0.63 2.62 -9.94
CA VAL A 62 0.08 2.51 -11.22
C VAL A 62 1.58 2.67 -10.95
N PRO A 63 2.39 1.58 -11.11
CA PRO A 63 3.82 1.58 -10.78
C PRO A 63 4.68 2.59 -11.57
N THR A 64 4.18 3.12 -12.69
CA THR A 64 4.92 3.96 -13.63
C THR A 64 4.58 5.45 -13.55
N SER A 65 3.66 5.87 -12.68
CA SER A 65 3.25 7.28 -12.51
C SER A 65 3.64 7.84 -11.13
N THR A 66 3.27 9.10 -10.85
CA THR A 66 3.29 9.73 -9.52
C THR A 66 2.32 9.09 -8.51
N GLY A 67 1.74 7.93 -8.84
CA GLY A 67 0.84 7.17 -8.00
C GLY A 67 1.57 6.22 -7.06
N TYR A 68 0.98 5.06 -6.80
CA TYR A 68 1.52 4.09 -5.85
C TYR A 68 2.28 2.96 -6.55
N ARG A 69 3.44 2.59 -6.00
CA ARG A 69 4.27 1.49 -6.47
C ARG A 69 4.13 0.27 -5.55
N LEU A 70 3.95 -0.91 -6.13
CA LEU A 70 3.89 -2.15 -5.36
C LEU A 70 5.25 -2.44 -4.74
N VAL A 71 5.30 -2.61 -3.42
CA VAL A 71 6.51 -2.95 -2.65
C VAL A 71 6.48 -4.40 -2.20
N ARG A 72 5.31 -4.88 -1.75
CA ARG A 72 5.13 -6.27 -1.31
C ARG A 72 3.80 -6.83 -1.81
N GLY A 73 3.89 -7.97 -2.50
CA GLY A 73 2.73 -8.76 -2.95
C GLY A 73 2.05 -9.51 -1.80
N VAL A 74 0.96 -10.23 -2.13
CA VAL A 74 0.24 -11.10 -1.17
C VAL A 74 0.93 -12.46 -1.02
N ASP A 75 1.83 -12.81 -1.94
CA ASP A 75 2.56 -14.07 -1.96
C ASP A 75 3.82 -14.00 -1.09
N GLU A 76 3.66 -14.23 0.20
CA GLU A 76 4.67 -14.84 1.08
C GLU A 76 4.03 -15.06 2.47
N GLN A 77 3.06 -15.96 2.55
CA GLN A 77 2.89 -16.77 3.74
C GLN A 77 3.53 -18.14 3.41
N PRO A 78 4.66 -18.52 4.05
CA PRO A 78 5.07 -19.91 3.99
C PRO A 78 3.94 -20.74 4.60
N SER A 79 3.51 -21.77 3.86
CA SER A 79 2.60 -22.81 4.35
C SER A 79 3.14 -23.52 5.58
#